data_AF-A0A9C6W7M2-F1
#
_entry.id   AF-A0A9C6W7M2-F1
#
_cell.length_a   1.000
_cell.length_b   1.000
_cell.length_c   1.000
_cell.angle_alpha   90.00
_cell.angle_beta   90.00
_cell.angle_gamma   90.00
#
_symmetry.space_group_name_H-M   'P 1'
#
loop_
_entity.id
_entity.type
_entity.pdbx_description
1 polymer ?
#
loop_
_entity_poly.entity_id
_entity_poly.type
_entity_poly.pdbx_seq_one_letter_code
_entity_poly.pdbx_strand_id
1 'polypeptide(L)'
;MSSLLVPLESVRGMKCLDRTAFTTTVELPFLKTRGVALSKIIPIVKKYLFKVRNFKPVQSADNETIIYLDPKLIKTIEEFVESEKNQLLGMYEQFGTTKITLKYDNWQSYQILRSILPEEIEVPTSYSVVGHILHLNLRDAHLPYKALIGQVYLDMVPNAIKILLQQ
;
A
#
# COMPACT_ATOMS: atom_id res chain seq x y z
N MET A 1 -2.47 -11.93 -15.45
CA MET A 1 -3.40 -11.79 -14.30
C MET A 1 -3.19 -10.42 -13.69
N SER A 2 -4.07 -9.48 -14.03
CA SER A 2 -3.97 -8.06 -13.74
C SER A 2 -4.02 -7.84 -12.22
N SER A 3 -2.86 -7.60 -11.63
CA SER A 3 -2.76 -7.40 -10.19
C SER A 3 -3.37 -6.04 -9.87
N LEU A 4 -4.59 -6.04 -9.33
CA LEU A 4 -5.38 -4.87 -8.92
C LEU A 4 -4.69 -3.96 -7.86
N LEU A 5 -3.45 -4.25 -7.50
CA LEU A 5 -2.63 -3.56 -6.49
C LEU A 5 -1.17 -3.37 -6.97
N VAL A 6 -0.93 -3.21 -8.27
CA VAL A 6 0.39 -2.88 -8.81
C VAL A 6 0.28 -1.54 -9.55
N PRO A 7 1.21 -0.60 -9.34
CA PRO A 7 1.21 0.64 -10.10
C PRO A 7 1.28 0.33 -11.61
N LEU A 8 0.50 1.07 -12.40
CA LEU A 8 0.33 0.89 -13.85
C LEU A 8 1.63 0.52 -14.57
N GLU A 9 1.60 -0.52 -15.40
CA GLU A 9 2.71 -0.91 -16.30
C GLU A 9 3.13 0.24 -17.25
N SER A 10 2.28 1.26 -17.40
CA SER A 10 2.55 2.49 -18.14
C SER A 10 3.76 3.27 -17.64
N VAL A 11 4.25 3.03 -16.42
CA VAL A 11 5.46 3.68 -15.88
C VAL A 11 6.75 2.90 -16.12
N ARG A 12 6.66 1.74 -16.79
CA ARG A 12 7.82 0.87 -17.06
C ARG A 12 8.78 1.53 -18.05
N GLY A 13 10.05 1.56 -17.68
CA GLY A 13 11.11 2.18 -18.48
C GLY A 13 11.17 3.72 -18.40
N MET A 14 10.40 4.35 -17.50
CA MET A 14 10.50 5.79 -17.28
C MET A 14 11.92 6.18 -16.88
N LYS A 15 12.46 7.22 -17.55
CA LYS A 15 13.78 7.81 -17.22
C LYS A 15 13.71 8.91 -16.16
N CYS A 16 12.52 9.48 -15.95
CA CYS A 16 12.23 10.48 -14.94
C CYS A 16 11.11 9.99 -14.02
N LEU A 17 11.26 10.21 -12.71
CA LEU A 17 10.28 9.78 -11.72
C LEU A 17 9.05 10.70 -11.75
N ASP A 18 7.98 10.26 -12.41
CA ASP A 18 6.69 10.94 -12.33
C ASP A 18 5.84 10.37 -11.19
N ARG A 19 5.70 11.12 -10.10
CA ARG A 19 4.92 10.68 -8.92
C ARG A 19 3.42 10.61 -9.20
N THR A 20 2.91 11.38 -10.16
CA THR A 20 1.47 11.44 -10.47
C THR A 20 1.01 10.18 -11.20
N ALA A 21 1.90 9.57 -11.99
CA ALA A 21 1.65 8.32 -12.68
C ALA A 21 1.41 7.11 -11.75
N PHE A 22 1.77 7.22 -10.46
CA PHE A 22 1.48 6.21 -9.43
C PHE A 22 0.13 6.42 -8.75
N THR A 23 -0.68 7.39 -9.19
CA THR A 23 -2.03 7.58 -8.71
C THR A 23 -2.92 6.48 -9.30
N THR A 24 -3.45 5.62 -8.45
CA THR A 24 -4.31 4.51 -8.88
C THR A 24 -5.53 4.46 -8.00
N THR A 25 -6.69 4.36 -8.62
CA THR A 25 -7.96 4.17 -7.93
C THR A 25 -8.23 2.67 -7.82
N VAL A 26 -8.35 2.18 -6.58
CA VAL A 26 -8.65 0.79 -6.27
C VAL A 26 -10.01 0.69 -5.60
N GLU A 27 -10.75 -0.37 -5.89
CA GLU A 27 -12.04 -0.66 -5.25
C GLU A 27 -11.81 -1.50 -4.00
N LEU A 28 -12.14 -0.92 -2.84
CA LEU A 28 -11.98 -1.56 -1.54
C LEU A 28 -13.34 -1.74 -0.87
N PRO A 29 -13.63 -2.94 -0.32
CA PRO A 29 -14.76 -3.13 0.54
C PRO A 29 -14.59 -2.29 1.81
N PHE A 30 -15.66 -1.62 2.22
CA PHE A 30 -15.72 -0.87 3.46
C PHE A 30 -16.92 -1.31 4.27
N LEU A 31 -16.75 -1.24 5.58
CA LEU A 31 -17.73 -1.56 6.58
C LEU A 31 -17.93 -0.31 7.45
N LYS A 32 -19.13 0.25 7.41
CA LYS A 32 -19.53 1.41 8.19
C LYS A 32 -20.35 0.96 9.39
N THR A 33 -19.97 1.41 10.58
CA THR A 33 -20.63 1.10 11.85
C THR A 33 -20.95 2.38 12.59
N ARG A 34 -22.07 2.44 13.31
CA ARG A 34 -22.47 3.64 14.06
C ARG A 34 -22.69 3.28 15.52
N GLY A 35 -22.06 4.01 16.44
CA GLY A 35 -22.23 3.79 17.89
C GLY A 35 -21.72 2.43 18.40
N VAL A 36 -20.85 1.74 17.66
CA VAL A 36 -20.30 0.43 18.05
C VAL A 36 -18.86 0.57 18.54
N ALA A 37 -18.55 -0.10 19.65
CA ALA A 37 -17.20 -0.13 20.18
C ALA A 37 -16.25 -0.86 19.22
N LEU A 38 -15.25 -0.11 18.71
CA LEU A 38 -14.15 -0.65 17.90
C LEU A 38 -13.51 -1.88 18.55
N SER A 39 -13.43 -1.94 19.88
CA SER A 39 -12.88 -3.07 20.62
C SER A 39 -13.52 -4.42 20.30
N LYS A 40 -14.78 -4.45 19.84
CA LYS A 40 -15.46 -5.68 19.44
C LYS A 40 -15.26 -6.01 17.95
N ILE A 41 -15.26 -5.00 17.08
CA ILE A 41 -15.13 -5.20 15.62
C ILE A 41 -13.66 -5.44 15.24
N ILE A 42 -12.73 -4.66 15.80
CA ILE A 42 -11.30 -4.75 15.53
C ILE A 42 -10.76 -6.18 15.61
N PRO A 43 -10.97 -6.99 16.66
CA PRO A 43 -10.42 -8.34 16.69
C PRO A 43 -10.91 -9.23 15.53
N ILE A 44 -12.13 -9.01 15.03
CA ILE A 44 -12.72 -9.71 13.88
C ILE A 44 -12.05 -9.23 12.58
N VAL A 45 -12.13 -7.92 12.32
CA VAL A 45 -11.66 -7.33 11.06
C VAL A 45 -10.15 -7.18 10.97
N LYS A 46 -9.40 -7.26 12.10
CA LYS A 46 -7.94 -7.05 12.17
C LYS A 46 -7.15 -7.94 11.21
N LYS A 47 -7.67 -9.13 10.91
CA LYS A 47 -7.10 -10.07 9.93
C LYS A 47 -7.32 -9.62 8.49
N TYR A 48 -8.40 -8.90 8.24
CA TYR A 48 -8.87 -8.48 6.92
C TYR A 48 -8.67 -6.98 6.66
N LEU A 49 -8.10 -6.22 7.59
CA LEU A 49 -7.85 -4.77 7.41
C LEU A 49 -6.92 -4.53 6.23
N PHE A 50 -7.26 -3.55 5.40
CA PHE A 50 -6.42 -3.11 4.30
C PHE A 50 -5.19 -2.37 4.81
N LYS A 51 -4.06 -3.07 4.93
CA LYS A 51 -2.80 -2.50 5.42
C LYS A 51 -1.97 -1.97 4.26
N VAL A 52 -2.14 -0.69 3.96
CA VAL A 52 -1.28 0.02 3.00
C VAL A 52 -0.55 1.18 3.68
N ARG A 53 0.59 1.58 3.09
CA ARG A 53 1.40 2.66 3.65
C ARG A 53 0.60 3.97 3.67
N ASN A 54 0.76 4.75 4.72
CA ASN A 54 0.12 6.06 4.89
C ASN A 54 -1.40 6.07 4.67
N PHE A 55 -2.07 4.95 4.96
CA PHE A 55 -3.53 4.86 4.92
C PHE A 55 -4.02 4.35 6.25
N LYS A 56 -5.08 4.98 6.76
CA LYS A 56 -5.74 4.58 7.98
C LYS A 56 -6.90 3.67 7.60
N PRO A 57 -6.80 2.33 7.78
CA PRO A 57 -7.88 1.41 7.45
C PRO A 57 -9.09 1.58 8.35
N VAL A 58 -8.97 2.27 9.48
CA VAL A 58 -10.07 2.55 10.39
C VAL A 58 -10.16 4.05 10.55
N GLN A 59 -11.29 4.62 10.16
CA GLN A 59 -11.58 6.05 10.25
C GLN A 59 -12.85 6.24 11.06
N SER A 60 -12.70 6.75 12.29
CA SER A 60 -13.82 7.16 13.13
C SER A 60 -14.06 8.65 12.93
N ALA A 61 -15.26 9.03 12.48
CA ALA A 61 -15.70 10.41 12.28
C ALA A 61 -17.14 10.57 12.79
N ASP A 62 -17.42 11.60 13.60
CA ASP A 62 -18.77 11.97 14.06
C ASP A 62 -19.70 10.78 14.42
N ASN A 63 -19.25 9.90 15.31
CA ASN A 63 -19.99 8.72 15.80
C ASN A 63 -20.19 7.57 14.79
N GLU A 64 -19.65 7.72 13.59
CA GLU A 64 -19.58 6.71 12.55
C GLU A 64 -18.14 6.21 12.41
N THR A 65 -17.96 4.92 12.19
CA THR A 65 -16.64 4.33 11.96
C THR A 65 -16.66 3.58 10.65
N ILE A 66 -15.77 3.96 9.75
CA ILE A 66 -15.56 3.32 8.46
C ILE A 66 -14.29 2.48 8.54
N ILE A 67 -14.43 1.21 8.22
CA ILE A 67 -13.38 0.20 8.25
C ILE A 67 -13.17 -0.29 6.83
N TYR A 68 -11.96 -0.10 6.30
CA TYR A 68 -11.56 -0.56 4.98
C TYR A 68 -10.93 -1.94 5.06
N LEU A 69 -11.46 -2.86 4.27
CA LEU A 69 -11.08 -4.26 4.21
C LEU A 69 -10.29 -4.55 2.94
N ASP A 70 -9.49 -5.60 2.99
CA ASP A 70 -8.67 -6.01 1.85
C ASP A 70 -9.51 -6.81 0.83
N PRO A 71 -9.62 -6.33 -0.43
CA PRO A 71 -10.44 -6.97 -1.46
C PRO A 71 -9.90 -8.32 -1.92
N LYS A 72 -8.65 -8.68 -1.57
CA LYS A 72 -8.09 -10.02 -1.85
C LYS A 72 -8.50 -11.03 -0.80
N LEU A 73 -8.87 -10.58 0.40
CA LEU A 73 -9.25 -11.46 1.50
C LEU A 73 -10.76 -11.60 1.59
N ILE A 74 -11.49 -10.48 1.51
CA ILE A 74 -12.94 -10.45 1.65
C ILE A 74 -13.49 -9.38 0.73
N LYS A 75 -14.39 -9.75 -0.20
CA LYS A 75 -15.17 -8.77 -0.99
C LYS A 75 -16.54 -8.50 -0.40
N THR A 76 -17.17 -9.52 0.15
CA THR A 76 -18.54 -9.46 0.66
C THR A 76 -18.59 -10.00 2.08
N ILE A 77 -19.56 -9.55 2.88
CA ILE A 77 -19.77 -10.07 4.23
C ILE A 77 -19.94 -11.60 4.26
N GLU A 78 -20.30 -12.19 3.13
CA GLU A 78 -20.46 -13.63 2.92
C GLU A 78 -19.15 -14.44 3.00
N GLU A 79 -17.99 -13.81 2.85
CA GLU A 79 -16.69 -14.49 2.95
C GLU A 79 -16.15 -14.58 4.38
N PHE A 80 -16.77 -13.89 5.34
CA PHE A 80 -16.43 -14.05 6.75
C PHE A 80 -16.82 -15.44 7.26
N VAL A 81 -16.11 -15.93 8.28
CA VAL A 81 -16.47 -17.16 8.99
C VAL A 81 -17.84 -16.98 9.66
N GLU A 82 -18.64 -18.05 9.78
CA GLU A 82 -19.99 -17.98 10.39
C GLU A 82 -20.00 -17.30 11.77
N SER A 83 -18.99 -17.59 12.61
CA SER A 83 -18.82 -16.92 13.90
C SER A 83 -18.60 -15.41 13.77
N GLU A 84 -17.77 -14.99 12.81
CA GLU A 84 -17.47 -13.58 12.53
C GLU A 84 -18.67 -12.87 11.91
N LYS A 85 -19.38 -13.53 11.00
CA LYS A 85 -20.65 -13.05 10.43
C LYS A 85 -21.66 -12.79 11.51
N ASN A 86 -21.90 -13.74 12.41
CA ASN A 86 -22.90 -13.61 13.46
C ASN A 86 -22.54 -12.48 14.44
N GLN A 87 -21.24 -12.28 14.70
CA GLN A 87 -20.80 -11.11 15.45
C GLN A 87 -21.03 -9.81 14.66
N LEU A 88 -20.66 -9.76 13.38
CA LEU A 88 -20.85 -8.57 12.54
C LEU A 88 -22.34 -8.27 12.29
N LEU A 89 -23.20 -9.29 12.27
CA LEU A 89 -24.64 -9.20 12.06
C LEU A 89 -25.27 -8.34 13.18
N GLY A 90 -25.56 -7.08 12.88
CA GLY A 90 -26.05 -6.10 13.85
C GLY A 90 -24.98 -5.16 14.44
N MET A 91 -23.71 -5.30 14.05
CA MET A 91 -22.63 -4.36 14.41
C MET A 91 -22.32 -3.35 13.30
N TYR A 92 -22.56 -3.67 12.03
CA TYR A 92 -22.39 -2.73 10.93
C TYR A 92 -23.74 -2.17 10.49
N GLU A 93 -23.73 -0.90 10.10
CA GLU A 93 -24.89 -0.18 9.56
C GLU A 93 -24.93 -0.32 8.04
N GLN A 94 -23.76 -0.26 7.39
CA GLN A 94 -23.64 -0.36 5.94
C GLN A 94 -22.37 -1.10 5.56
N PHE A 95 -22.48 -2.01 4.59
CA PHE A 95 -21.36 -2.66 3.94
C PHE A 95 -21.43 -2.38 2.44
N GLY A 96 -20.31 -2.04 1.82
CA GLY A 96 -20.27 -1.79 0.39
C GLY A 96 -18.84 -1.72 -0.13
N THR A 97 -18.68 -1.37 -1.40
CA THR A 97 -17.37 -1.12 -2.01
C THR A 97 -17.21 0.35 -2.33
N THR A 98 -16.05 0.91 -2.04
CA THR A 98 -15.74 2.30 -2.34
C THR A 98 -14.42 2.41 -3.09
N LYS A 99 -14.31 3.46 -3.91
CA LYS A 99 -13.13 3.74 -4.71
C LYS A 99 -12.17 4.59 -3.89
N ILE A 100 -11.03 4.01 -3.53
CA ILE A 100 -9.95 4.71 -2.84
C ILE A 100 -8.86 5.04 -3.84
N THR A 101 -8.48 6.30 -3.89
CA THR A 101 -7.35 6.76 -4.69
C THR A 101 -6.07 6.65 -3.88
N LEU A 102 -5.24 5.66 -4.23
CA LEU A 102 -3.89 5.51 -3.71
C LEU A 102 -2.94 6.41 -4.51
N LYS A 103 -2.06 7.10 -3.80
CA LYS A 103 -1.02 7.98 -4.37
C LYS A 103 0.35 7.32 -4.25
N TYR A 104 1.36 7.96 -4.84
CA TYR A 104 2.77 7.56 -4.74
C TYR A 104 3.19 7.11 -3.32
N ASP A 105 2.86 7.91 -2.30
CA ASP A 105 3.24 7.66 -0.91
C ASP A 105 2.57 6.43 -0.27
N ASN A 106 1.46 5.96 -0.86
CA ASN A 106 0.79 4.75 -0.39
C ASN A 106 1.50 3.48 -0.86
N TRP A 107 2.36 3.56 -1.87
CA TRP A 107 3.06 2.41 -2.42
C TRP A 107 4.35 2.11 -1.66
N GLN A 108 4.78 0.84 -1.68
CA GLN A 108 6.10 0.47 -1.17
C GLN A 108 7.16 0.80 -2.23
N SER A 109 8.39 1.15 -1.80
CA SER A 109 9.51 1.38 -2.73
C SER A 109 9.70 0.19 -3.68
N TYR A 110 9.56 -1.03 -3.17
CA TYR A 110 9.59 -2.25 -3.98
C TYR A 110 8.58 -2.23 -5.13
N GLN A 111 7.32 -1.87 -4.85
CA GLN A 111 6.25 -1.86 -5.87
C GLN A 111 6.47 -0.76 -6.90
N ILE A 112 6.90 0.42 -6.46
CA ILE A 112 7.25 1.53 -7.36
C ILE A 112 8.37 1.13 -8.29
N LEU A 113 9.47 0.62 -7.73
CA LEU A 113 10.63 0.21 -8.51
C LEU A 113 10.30 -0.96 -9.43
N ARG A 114 9.47 -1.91 -9.00
CA ARG A 114 9.02 -3.01 -9.86
C ARG A 114 8.21 -2.52 -11.06
N SER A 115 7.46 -1.42 -10.91
CA SER A 115 6.71 -0.81 -12.01
C SER A 115 7.60 0.04 -12.93
N ILE A 116 8.68 0.65 -12.42
CA ILE A 116 9.63 1.45 -13.22
C ILE A 116 10.64 0.56 -13.95
N LEU A 117 11.20 -0.42 -13.26
CA LEU A 117 12.24 -1.29 -13.78
C LEU A 117 11.65 -2.31 -14.77
N PRO A 118 12.38 -2.66 -15.83
CA PRO A 118 11.98 -3.74 -16.74
C PRO A 118 11.96 -5.09 -16.02
N GLU A 119 11.21 -6.06 -16.54
CA GLU A 119 10.98 -7.37 -15.88
C GLU A 119 12.25 -8.21 -15.73
N GLU A 120 13.23 -7.97 -16.59
CA GLU A 120 14.55 -8.59 -16.55
C GLU A 120 15.41 -8.09 -15.38
N ILE A 121 15.08 -6.93 -14.80
CA ILE A 121 15.83 -6.33 -13.70
C ILE A 121 15.10 -6.59 -12.38
N GLU A 122 15.79 -7.25 -11.46
CA GLU A 122 15.30 -7.48 -10.11
C GLU A 122 15.32 -6.17 -9.30
N VAL A 123 14.31 -5.97 -8.44
CA VAL A 123 14.26 -4.76 -7.61
C VAL A 123 15.32 -4.86 -6.51
N PRO A 124 16.19 -3.86 -6.33
CA PRO A 124 17.14 -3.87 -5.21
C PRO A 124 16.36 -3.73 -3.90
N THR A 125 16.30 -4.79 -3.11
CA THR A 125 15.62 -4.78 -1.79
C THR A 125 16.56 -4.48 -0.63
N SER A 126 17.87 -4.61 -0.84
CA SER A 126 18.90 -4.46 0.18
C SER A 126 19.39 -3.01 0.24
N TYR A 127 19.10 -2.35 1.35
CA TYR A 127 19.63 -1.02 1.67
C TYR A 127 20.02 -0.96 3.15
N SER A 128 20.90 -0.04 3.50
CA SER A 128 21.27 0.23 4.88
C SER A 128 21.18 1.73 5.14
N VAL A 129 20.70 2.13 6.31
CA VAL A 129 20.63 3.53 6.70
C VAL A 129 21.62 3.75 7.83
N VAL A 130 22.58 4.63 7.61
CA VAL A 130 23.58 5.03 8.62
C VAL A 130 23.40 6.52 8.87
N GLY A 131 22.72 6.87 9.97
CA GLY A 131 22.32 8.24 10.25
C GLY A 131 21.34 8.78 9.19
N HIS A 132 21.78 9.78 8.43
CA HIS A 132 21.01 10.40 7.33
C HIS A 132 21.42 9.87 5.93
N ILE A 133 22.33 8.89 5.88
CA ILE A 133 22.90 8.38 4.65
C ILE A 133 22.30 7.01 4.34
N LEU A 134 21.71 6.91 3.15
CA LEU A 134 21.15 5.69 2.61
C LEU A 134 22.19 4.99 1.71
N HIS A 135 22.61 3.80 2.10
CA HIS A 135 23.45 2.92 1.31
C HIS A 135 22.57 1.99 0.48
N LEU A 136 22.68 2.08 -0.83
CA LEU A 136 22.00 1.19 -1.77
C LEU A 136 22.99 0.21 -2.36
N ASN A 137 22.66 -1.08 -2.29
CA ASN A 137 23.41 -2.13 -2.98
C ASN A 137 22.83 -2.32 -4.38
N LEU A 138 23.56 -1.82 -5.39
CA LEU A 138 23.13 -1.86 -6.79
C LEU A 138 24.04 -2.80 -7.59
N ARG A 139 23.44 -3.73 -8.34
CA ARG A 139 24.14 -4.56 -9.32
C ARG A 139 24.37 -3.77 -10.62
N ASP A 140 25.23 -4.26 -11.52
CA ASP A 140 25.49 -3.65 -12.82
C ASP A 140 24.21 -3.37 -13.63
N ALA A 141 23.23 -4.28 -13.58
CA ALA A 141 21.93 -4.11 -14.21
C ALA A 141 21.15 -2.89 -13.70
N HIS A 142 21.40 -2.45 -12.45
CA HIS A 142 20.69 -1.32 -11.84
C HIS A 142 21.34 0.03 -12.16
N LEU A 143 22.60 0.06 -12.61
CA LEU A 143 23.35 1.28 -12.92
C LEU A 143 22.61 2.26 -13.86
N PRO A 144 21.94 1.82 -14.95
CA PRO A 144 21.16 2.73 -15.79
C PRO A 144 19.99 3.40 -15.06
N TYR A 145 19.48 2.80 -13.99
CA TYR A 145 18.34 3.29 -13.21
C TYR A 145 18.74 3.82 -11.82
N LYS A 146 20.04 3.92 -11.51
CA LYS A 146 20.55 4.27 -10.16
C LYS A 146 20.00 5.59 -9.61
N ALA A 147 19.79 6.58 -10.48
CA ALA A 147 19.25 7.88 -10.09
C ALA A 147 17.77 7.78 -9.66
N LEU A 148 16.96 7.01 -10.42
CA LEU A 148 15.55 6.76 -10.10
C LEU A 148 15.42 5.93 -8.83
N ILE A 149 16.21 4.87 -8.72
CA ILE A 149 16.22 4.01 -7.52
C ILE A 149 16.57 4.85 -6.29
N GLY A 150 17.61 5.67 -6.40
CA GLY A 150 18.00 6.63 -5.37
C GLY A 150 16.86 7.56 -4.96
N GLN A 151 16.22 8.22 -5.93
CA GLN A 151 15.10 9.13 -5.67
C GLN A 151 13.94 8.43 -4.97
N VAL A 152 13.54 7.25 -5.44
CA VAL A 152 12.42 6.50 -4.84
C VAL A 152 12.71 6.18 -3.39
N TYR A 153 13.92 5.72 -3.07
CA TYR A 153 14.29 5.43 -1.69
C TYR A 153 14.44 6.68 -0.83
N LEU A 154 14.96 7.80 -1.36
CA LEU A 154 15.02 9.07 -0.62
C LEU A 154 13.61 9.57 -0.26
N ASP A 155 12.68 9.55 -1.22
CA ASP A 155 11.29 9.94 -0.97
C ASP A 155 10.63 9.01 0.07
N MET A 156 10.99 7.73 0.06
CA MET A 156 10.32 6.71 0.88
C MET A 156 10.93 6.46 2.25
N VAL A 157 12.20 6.78 2.49
CA VAL A 157 12.87 6.52 3.77
C VAL A 157 12.85 7.79 4.61
N PRO A 158 12.05 7.83 5.70
CA PRO A 158 12.02 8.99 6.57
C PRO A 158 13.41 9.22 7.17
N ASN A 159 13.90 10.46 7.12
CA ASN A 159 15.22 10.95 7.60
C ASN A 159 16.44 10.68 6.68
N ALA A 160 16.28 10.06 5.51
CA ALA A 160 17.38 9.96 4.56
C ALA A 160 17.55 11.27 3.77
N ILE A 161 18.75 11.85 3.78
CA ILE A 161 19.08 13.12 3.09
C ILE A 161 20.11 12.89 1.97
N LYS A 162 20.98 11.88 2.12
CA LYS A 162 22.04 11.57 1.16
C LYS A 162 22.02 10.10 0.79
N ILE A 163 22.40 9.78 -0.45
CA ILE A 163 22.54 8.41 -0.93
C ILE A 163 24.03 8.13 -1.16
N LEU A 164 24.50 6.97 -0.69
CA LEU A 164 25.74 6.35 -1.11
C LEU A 164 25.43 5.10 -1.93
N LEU A 165 25.96 5.06 -3.14
CA LEU A 165 25.89 3.89 -3.99
C LEU A 165 27.13 3.04 -3.69
N GLN A 166 26.93 1.86 -3.11
CA GLN A 166 28.01 0.89 -2.97
C GLN A 166 27.99 -0.02 -4.20
N GLN A 167 29.09 0.00 -4.94
CA GLN A 167 29.41 -0.95 -6.01
C GLN A 167 30.19 -2.11 -5.42
#